data_AF-A0A533UNS1-F1
#
_entry.id   AF-A0A533UNS1-F1
#
_cell.length_a   1.000
_cell.length_b   1.000
_cell.length_c   1.000
_cell.angle_alpha   90.00
_cell.angle_beta   90.00
_cell.angle_gamma   90.00
#
_symmetry.space_group_name_H-M   'P 1'
#
loop_
_entity.id
_entity.type
_entity.pdbx_description
1 polymer ?
#
loop_
_entity_poly.entity_id
_entity_poly.type
_entity_poly.pdbx_seq_one_letter_code
_entity_poly.pdbx_strand_id
1 'polypeptide(L)'
;MVRDPNLLSKLETYINKVKAEATYFFEADGNRVAAFIVDIQSADQIPVLVEPLFSGMGAHVELHPVMSLDDLKKGIPQAVVEVTRHASSKLEILKYDLKECKAFN
;
A
#
# COMPACT_ATOMS: atom_id res chain seq x y z
N MET A 1 -24.15 -12.01 13.95
CA MET A 1 -25.28 -12.29 13.01
C MET A 1 -25.01 -11.61 11.68
N VAL A 2 -25.24 -12.25 10.53
CA VAL A 2 -25.29 -11.56 9.22
C VAL A 2 -26.62 -10.82 9.16
N ARG A 3 -26.58 -9.49 8.98
CA ARG A 3 -27.79 -8.64 9.02
C ARG A 3 -28.47 -8.51 7.66
N ASP A 4 -27.69 -8.56 6.58
CA ASP A 4 -28.20 -8.46 5.21
C ASP A 4 -28.29 -9.86 4.58
N PRO A 5 -29.49 -10.37 4.25
CA PRO A 5 -29.65 -11.66 3.58
C PRO A 5 -29.03 -11.70 2.17
N ASN A 6 -28.80 -10.53 1.54
CA ASN A 6 -28.22 -10.41 0.20
C ASN A 6 -26.71 -10.11 0.24
N LEU A 7 -26.04 -10.27 1.38
CA LEU A 7 -24.60 -9.99 1.49
C LEU A 7 -23.76 -10.80 0.49
N LEU A 8 -24.04 -12.10 0.36
CA LEU A 8 -23.29 -13.00 -0.52
C LEU A 8 -23.44 -12.61 -2.00
N SER A 9 -24.65 -12.34 -2.47
CA SER A 9 -24.90 -11.95 -3.87
C SER A 9 -24.27 -10.60 -4.20
N LYS A 10 -24.27 -9.65 -3.26
CA LYS A 10 -23.55 -8.37 -3.41
C LYS A 10 -22.04 -8.57 -3.48
N LEU A 11 -21.48 -9.44 -2.64
CA LEU A 11 -20.05 -9.79 -2.67
C LEU A 11 -19.65 -10.45 -4.00
N GLU A 12 -20.42 -11.42 -4.47
CA GLU A 12 -20.19 -12.07 -5.76
C GLU A 12 -20.25 -11.08 -6.93
N THR A 13 -21.26 -10.20 -6.92
CA THR A 13 -21.38 -9.12 -7.93
C THR A 13 -20.18 -8.18 -7.88
N TYR A 14 -19.71 -7.82 -6.68
CA TYR A 14 -18.54 -6.98 -6.49
C TYR A 14 -17.27 -7.65 -7.04
N ILE A 15 -16.99 -8.90 -6.64
CA ILE A 15 -15.82 -9.67 -7.08
C ILE A 15 -15.77 -9.76 -8.60
N ASN A 16 -16.90 -10.05 -9.24
CA ASN A 16 -17.01 -10.13 -10.70
C ASN A 16 -16.76 -8.77 -11.38
N LYS A 17 -17.21 -7.66 -10.76
CA LYS A 17 -17.01 -6.31 -11.29
C LYS A 17 -15.55 -5.87 -11.21
N VAL A 18 -14.90 -6.10 -10.06
CA VAL A 18 -13.52 -5.63 -9.84
C VAL A 18 -12.47 -6.54 -10.47
N LYS A 19 -12.86 -7.76 -10.90
CA LYS A 19 -11.95 -8.75 -11.50
C LYS A 19 -10.70 -8.96 -10.65
N ALA A 20 -10.91 -9.19 -9.35
CA ALA A 20 -9.82 -9.45 -8.43
C ALA A 20 -9.01 -10.67 -8.90
N GLU A 21 -7.68 -10.56 -8.87
CA GLU A 21 -6.76 -11.66 -9.17
C GLU A 21 -6.88 -12.77 -8.12
N ALA A 22 -7.03 -12.36 -6.86
CA ALA A 22 -7.27 -13.25 -5.73
C ALA A 22 -8.21 -12.60 -4.72
N THR A 23 -9.01 -13.42 -4.06
CA THR A 23 -9.87 -13.00 -2.96
C THR A 23 -9.74 -14.00 -1.81
N TYR A 24 -9.49 -13.47 -0.62
CA TYR A 24 -9.36 -14.26 0.61
C TYR A 24 -10.34 -13.77 1.66
N PHE A 25 -10.93 -14.70 2.40
CA PHE A 25 -11.83 -14.39 3.51
C PHE A 25 -11.26 -15.01 4.78
N PHE A 26 -11.12 -14.21 5.81
CA PHE A 26 -10.56 -14.64 7.09
C PHE A 26 -11.15 -13.82 8.24
N GLU A 27 -10.85 -14.27 9.46
CA GLU A 27 -11.16 -13.54 10.68
C GLU A 27 -9.91 -12.79 11.11
N ALA A 28 -10.08 -11.52 11.48
CA ALA A 28 -9.05 -10.74 12.14
C ALA A 28 -9.70 -9.76 13.11
N ASP A 29 -9.13 -9.64 14.31
CA ASP A 29 -9.59 -8.77 15.38
C ASP A 29 -11.09 -8.90 15.71
N GLY A 30 -11.61 -10.12 15.67
CA GLY A 30 -13.03 -10.44 15.91
C GLY A 30 -13.96 -10.06 14.75
N ASN A 31 -13.42 -9.58 13.64
CA ASN A 31 -14.17 -9.09 12.48
C ASN A 31 -14.02 -10.04 11.29
N ARG A 32 -15.05 -10.06 10.43
CA ARG A 32 -14.94 -10.72 9.13
C ARG A 32 -14.18 -9.80 8.19
N VAL A 33 -13.07 -10.28 7.66
CA VAL A 33 -12.22 -9.54 6.74
C VAL A 33 -12.22 -10.23 5.38
N ALA A 34 -12.30 -9.43 4.34
CA ALA A 34 -12.09 -9.85 2.97
C ALA A 34 -10.89 -9.07 2.42
N ALA A 35 -9.89 -9.79 1.91
CA ALA A 35 -8.77 -9.21 1.19
C ALA A 35 -8.96 -9.46 -0.31
N PHE A 36 -8.94 -8.36 -1.08
CA PHE A 36 -9.03 -8.40 -2.53
C PHE A 36 -7.70 -7.95 -3.10
N ILE A 37 -7.08 -8.80 -3.93
CA ILE A 37 -5.89 -8.44 -4.70
C ILE A 37 -6.37 -8.00 -6.07
N VAL A 38 -6.19 -6.72 -6.37
CA VAL A 38 -6.70 -6.08 -7.59
C VAL A 38 -5.55 -5.33 -8.26
N ASP A 39 -5.46 -5.47 -9.58
CA ASP A 39 -4.54 -4.70 -10.39
C ASP A 39 -5.10 -3.30 -10.64
N ILE A 40 -4.42 -2.27 -10.11
CA ILE A 40 -4.82 -0.86 -10.21
C ILE A 40 -3.81 -0.12 -11.07
N GLN A 41 -4.23 0.28 -12.27
CA GLN A 41 -3.37 0.98 -13.23
C GLN A 41 -3.21 2.47 -12.90
N SER A 42 -4.18 3.07 -12.21
CA SER A 42 -4.20 4.51 -11.93
C SER A 42 -5.01 4.84 -10.68
N ALA A 43 -4.60 5.89 -9.95
CA ALA A 43 -5.15 6.22 -8.62
C ALA A 43 -6.62 6.67 -8.65
N ASP A 44 -7.13 7.16 -9.78
CA ASP A 44 -8.53 7.51 -10.01
C ASP A 44 -9.47 6.30 -10.00
N GLN A 45 -8.95 5.08 -10.15
CA GLN A 45 -9.75 3.86 -10.04
C GLN A 45 -10.06 3.50 -8.59
N ILE A 46 -9.30 4.02 -7.62
CA ILE A 46 -9.45 3.67 -6.20
C ILE A 46 -10.88 3.94 -5.72
N PRO A 47 -11.47 5.16 -5.88
CA PRO A 47 -12.84 5.42 -5.47
C PRO A 47 -13.86 4.45 -6.09
N VAL A 48 -13.68 4.07 -7.35
CA VAL A 48 -14.59 3.16 -8.06
C VAL A 48 -14.60 1.76 -7.43
N LEU A 49 -13.44 1.33 -6.89
CA LEU A 49 -13.27 0.05 -6.19
C LEU A 49 -13.77 0.11 -4.75
N VAL A 50 -13.45 1.16 -3.99
CA VAL A 50 -13.71 1.18 -2.53
C VAL A 50 -15.09 1.70 -2.16
N GLU A 51 -15.68 2.59 -2.96
CA GLU A 51 -16.98 3.22 -2.65
C GLU A 51 -18.12 2.20 -2.48
N PRO A 52 -18.23 1.13 -3.30
CA PRO A 52 -19.21 0.07 -3.07
C PRO A 52 -19.05 -0.66 -1.73
N LEU A 53 -17.82 -0.77 -1.22
CA LEU A 53 -17.54 -1.41 0.07
C LEU A 53 -17.89 -0.48 1.24
N PHE A 54 -17.58 0.81 1.11
CA PHE A 54 -17.97 1.82 2.10
C PHE A 54 -19.50 1.98 2.17
N SER A 55 -20.10 2.48 1.11
CA SER A 55 -21.51 2.88 1.10
C SER A 55 -22.48 1.70 0.91
N GLY A 56 -22.06 0.65 0.18
CA GLY A 56 -22.92 -0.50 -0.12
C GLY A 56 -22.93 -1.60 0.94
N MET A 57 -21.84 -1.75 1.69
CA MET A 57 -21.68 -2.80 2.71
C MET A 57 -21.39 -2.26 4.12
N GLY A 58 -21.10 -0.96 4.28
CA GLY A 58 -20.72 -0.38 5.56
C GLY A 58 -19.41 -0.95 6.11
N ALA A 59 -18.50 -1.36 5.22
CA ALA A 59 -17.23 -1.96 5.60
C ALA A 59 -16.18 -0.90 5.96
N HIS A 60 -15.30 -1.24 6.91
CA HIS A 60 -14.03 -0.54 7.08
C HIS A 60 -13.05 -1.04 6.03
N VAL A 61 -12.53 -0.14 5.19
CA VAL A 61 -11.69 -0.50 4.03
C VAL A 61 -10.32 0.12 4.20
N GLU A 62 -9.29 -0.69 3.98
CA GLU A 62 -7.90 -0.27 3.97
C GLU A 62 -7.26 -0.63 2.64
N LEU A 63 -6.37 0.25 2.15
CA LEU A 63 -5.68 0.10 0.88
C LEU A 63 -4.20 -0.09 1.16
N HIS A 64 -3.68 -1.25 0.74
CA HIS A 64 -2.29 -1.62 0.92
C HIS A 64 -1.65 -1.85 -0.45
N PRO A 65 -0.75 -0.97 -0.93
CA PRO A 65 -0.03 -1.21 -2.17
C PRO A 65 0.86 -2.44 -1.99
N VAL A 66 0.68 -3.42 -2.85
CA VAL A 66 1.47 -4.64 -2.90
C VAL A 66 2.31 -4.67 -4.17
N MET A 67 3.48 -5.28 -4.10
CA MET A 67 4.39 -5.41 -5.24
C MET A 67 4.79 -6.86 -5.41
N SER A 68 4.93 -7.31 -6.66
CA SER A 68 5.44 -8.65 -6.94
C SER A 68 6.94 -8.73 -6.60
N LEU A 69 7.48 -9.95 -6.54
CA LEU A 69 8.92 -10.14 -6.35
C LEU A 69 9.74 -9.44 -7.45
N ASP A 70 9.24 -9.41 -8.68
CA ASP A 70 9.94 -8.78 -9.81
C ASP A 70 9.90 -7.26 -9.72
N ASP A 71 8.80 -6.68 -9.22
CA ASP A 71 8.72 -5.24 -8.96
C ASP A 71 9.64 -4.83 -7.81
N LEU A 72 9.72 -5.67 -6.76
CA LEU A 72 10.66 -5.46 -5.67
C LEU A 72 12.12 -5.46 -6.18
N LYS A 73 12.49 -6.44 -7.00
CA LYS A 73 13.84 -6.49 -7.62
C LYS A 73 14.13 -5.26 -8.47
N LYS A 74 13.13 -4.72 -9.16
CA LYS A 74 13.27 -3.50 -9.96
C LYS A 74 13.41 -2.24 -9.12
N GLY A 75 12.91 -2.20 -7.88
CA GLY A 75 12.90 -0.99 -7.03
C GLY A 75 14.01 -0.92 -5.99
N ILE A 76 14.49 -2.06 -5.48
CA ILE A 76 15.54 -2.12 -4.45
C ILE A 76 16.84 -1.42 -4.89
N PRO A 77 17.37 -1.59 -6.12
CA PRO A 77 18.60 -0.92 -6.53
C PRO A 77 18.54 0.61 -6.44
N GLN A 78 17.43 1.22 -6.84
CA GLN A 78 17.20 2.66 -6.80
C GLN A 78 17.07 3.12 -5.34
N ALA A 79 16.36 2.35 -4.51
CA ALA A 79 16.27 2.63 -3.08
C ALA A 79 17.67 2.66 -2.42
N VAL A 80 18.56 1.73 -2.78
CA VAL A 80 19.95 1.70 -2.29
C VAL A 80 20.74 2.93 -2.74
N VAL A 81 20.58 3.37 -3.99
CA VAL A 81 21.23 4.59 -4.50
C VAL A 81 20.77 5.82 -3.71
N GLU A 82 19.46 5.96 -3.47
CA GLU A 82 18.92 7.10 -2.74
C GLU A 82 19.38 7.14 -1.28
N VAL A 83 19.42 5.98 -0.60
CA VAL A 83 19.98 5.87 0.76
C VAL A 83 21.45 6.29 0.79
N THR A 84 22.22 5.88 -0.22
CA THR A 84 23.66 6.21 -0.31
C THR A 84 23.89 7.69 -0.61
N ARG A 85 23.05 8.34 -1.43
CA ARG A 85 23.09 9.79 -1.66
C ARG A 85 22.92 10.58 -0.37
N HIS A 86 21.95 10.19 0.46
CA HIS A 86 21.69 10.84 1.74
C HIS A 86 22.84 10.60 2.75
N ALA A 87 23.52 9.45 2.68
CA ALA A 87 24.70 9.20 3.51
C ALA A 87 25.90 10.07 3.10
N SER A 88 26.14 10.24 1.79
CA SER A 88 27.23 11.10 1.29
C SER A 88 27.02 12.58 1.60
N SER A 89 25.80 13.11 1.49
CA SER A 89 25.53 14.50 1.84
C SER A 89 25.74 14.78 3.33
N LYS A 90 25.38 13.83 4.22
CA LYS A 90 25.61 13.94 5.67
C LYS A 90 27.11 13.93 6.02
N LEU A 91 27.90 13.12 5.32
CA LEU A 91 29.38 13.09 5.46
C LEU A 91 30.04 14.38 4.95
N GLU A 92 29.47 15.03 3.94
CA GLU A 92 30.00 16.29 3.39
C GLU A 92 29.73 17.48 4.32
N ILE A 93 28.55 17.53 4.95
CA ILE A 93 28.19 18.51 5.98
C ILE A 93 29.12 18.37 7.20
N LEU A 94 29.33 17.13 7.69
CA LEU A 94 30.23 16.86 8.82
C LEU A 94 31.69 17.25 8.53
N LYS A 95 32.14 17.11 7.26
CA LYS A 95 33.48 17.55 6.85
C LYS A 95 33.60 19.08 6.78
N TYR A 96 32.52 19.78 6.43
CA TYR A 96 32.49 21.25 6.43
C TYR A 96 32.57 21.80 7.87
N ASP A 97 31.78 21.23 8.78
CA ASP A 97 31.71 21.62 10.19
C ASP A 97 33.05 21.40 10.93
N LEU A 98 33.73 20.28 10.63
CA LEU A 98 35.07 19.99 11.15
C LEU A 98 36.17 20.91 10.58
N LYS A 99 35.99 21.47 9.37
CA LYS A 99 36.93 22.45 8.80
C LYS A 99 36.78 23.81 9.48
N GLU A 100 35.56 24.26 9.76
CA GLU A 100 35.34 25.50 10.52
C GLU A 100 35.90 25.39 11.95
N CYS A 101 35.69 24.25 12.63
CA CYS A 101 36.25 24.01 13.95
C CYS A 101 37.80 24.04 13.99
N LYS A 102 38.48 23.69 12.90
CA LYS A 102 39.96 23.74 12.81
C LYS A 102 40.51 25.11 12.38
N ALA A 103 39.68 26.01 11.88
CA ALA A 103 40.08 27.36 11.46
C ALA A 103 40.09 28.37 12.63
N PHE A 104 39.60 27.99 13.81
CA PHE A 104 39.45 28.85 14.98
C PHE A 104 40.48 28.61 16.11
N ASN A 105 41.53 27.81 15.84
CA ASN A 105 42.65 27.51 16.74
C ASN A 105 43.97 27.75 16.00
#